data_AF-A0A948I5X9-F1
#
_entry.id   AF-A0A948I5X9-F1
#
_cell.length_a   1.000
_cell.length_b   1.000
_cell.length_c   1.000
_cell.angle_alpha   90.00
_cell.angle_beta   90.00
_cell.angle_gamma   90.00
#
_symmetry.space_group_name_H-M   'P 1'
#
loop_
_entity.id
_entity.type
_entity.pdbx_description
1 polymer ?
#
loop_
_entity_poly.entity_id
_entity_poly.type
_entity_poly.pdbx_seq_one_letter_code
_entity_poly.pdbx_strand_id
1 'polypeptide(L)'
;MTPPRFLQIHTLHSYTAALLNRDDTGQAKRLVYGGDVRTRISSQCLKRHWRMAADDPHALQTLTDYVASFRSRELVTEKVIKPLLGRYPEEVVQALEPAFQQLVYGKNADKGKKSRQTLLLGQPELDWLAGQAERIASEFADAKAAEKAVADWTKDKNFKAMAENASLPGGIAAALFGRMVTSDPAANIDAPVHVAHAFTVHKSESEDDYFTAVDDLSEDEPGADTIQETELTSGLYYGYAVIDMPGLIGNCGGDRDLASRIVHNLIHLIAEVSP
;
A
#
# COMPACT_ATOMS: atom_id res chain seq x y z
N MET A 1 36.15 8.91 -2.74
CA MET A 1 35.43 7.62 -2.58
C MET A 1 34.21 7.66 -3.49
N THR A 2 33.95 6.59 -4.25
CA THR A 2 32.74 6.50 -5.07
C THR A 2 31.52 6.43 -4.13
N PRO A 3 30.45 7.22 -4.35
CA PRO A 3 29.27 7.15 -3.51
C PRO A 3 28.69 5.72 -3.53
N PRO A 4 28.39 5.12 -2.37
CA PRO A 4 27.87 3.75 -2.31
C PRO A 4 26.52 3.69 -3.03
N ARG A 5 26.40 2.76 -3.99
CA ARG A 5 25.19 2.61 -4.80
C ARG A 5 24.06 1.92 -4.03
N PHE A 6 24.39 0.88 -3.27
CA PHE A 6 23.40 0.04 -2.59
C PHE A 6 23.63 0.02 -1.08
N LEU A 7 22.55 0.18 -0.32
CA LEU A 7 22.52 -0.15 1.11
C LEU A 7 21.87 -1.52 1.27
N GLN A 8 22.64 -2.49 1.76
CA GLN A 8 22.18 -3.86 2.01
C GLN A 8 21.87 -4.03 3.50
N ILE A 9 20.69 -4.57 3.81
CA ILE A 9 20.17 -4.74 5.16
C ILE A 9 19.90 -6.23 5.37
N HIS A 10 20.49 -6.77 6.43
CA HIS A 10 20.34 -8.17 6.82
C HIS A 10 19.82 -8.21 8.25
N THR A 11 18.81 -9.04 8.50
CA THR A 11 18.18 -9.14 9.82
C THR A 11 18.00 -10.59 10.25
N LEU A 12 18.00 -10.80 11.57
CA LEU A 12 17.62 -12.05 12.20
C LEU A 12 16.55 -11.74 13.26
N HIS A 13 15.33 -12.22 13.05
CA HIS A 13 14.20 -12.02 13.97
C HIS A 13 13.72 -13.36 14.52
N SER A 14 13.62 -13.47 15.85
CA SER A 14 13.07 -14.66 16.49
C SER A 14 11.58 -14.45 16.77
N TYR A 15 10.78 -15.41 16.36
CA TYR A 15 9.36 -15.47 16.67
C TYR A 15 9.03 -16.87 17.20
N THR A 16 8.26 -16.95 18.26
CA THR A 16 7.91 -18.21 18.93
C THR A 16 6.40 -18.35 19.03
N ALA A 17 5.88 -19.55 18.75
CA ALA A 17 4.47 -19.89 18.82
C ALA A 17 3.56 -18.86 18.14
N ALA A 18 3.88 -18.49 16.89
CA ALA A 18 3.18 -17.46 16.14
C ALA A 18 2.86 -17.88 14.71
N LEU A 19 1.71 -17.42 14.20
CA LEU A 19 1.27 -17.60 12.82
C LEU A 19 1.24 -16.26 12.06
N LEU A 20 2.43 -15.78 11.71
CA LEU A 20 2.68 -14.43 11.17
C LEU A 20 2.16 -14.21 9.74
N ASN A 21 2.19 -15.23 8.89
CA ASN A 21 1.76 -15.06 7.50
C ASN A 21 1.15 -16.33 6.91
N ARG A 22 -0.18 -16.26 6.70
CA ARG A 22 -0.99 -17.39 6.23
C ARG A 22 -1.15 -17.45 4.72
N ASP A 23 -1.38 -18.65 4.21
CA ASP A 23 -1.93 -18.91 2.87
C ASP A 23 -3.47 -18.92 2.86
N ASP A 24 -4.06 -19.29 1.73
CA ASP A 24 -5.51 -19.34 1.53
C ASP A 24 -6.20 -20.48 2.28
N THR A 25 -5.45 -21.47 2.75
CA THR A 25 -5.95 -22.55 3.61
C THR A 25 -5.77 -22.27 5.11
N GLY A 26 -5.20 -21.12 5.47
CA GLY A 26 -4.95 -20.73 6.85
C GLY A 26 -3.63 -21.24 7.44
N GLN A 27 -2.80 -21.94 6.66
CA GLN A 27 -1.51 -22.47 7.11
C GLN A 27 -0.39 -21.45 6.95
N ALA A 28 0.71 -21.64 7.67
CA ALA A 28 1.91 -20.84 7.53
C ALA A 28 2.46 -20.94 6.10
N LYS A 29 2.81 -19.81 5.50
CA LYS A 29 3.50 -19.81 4.20
C LYS A 29 4.86 -20.46 4.34
N ARG A 30 5.23 -21.29 3.36
CA ARG A 30 6.50 -22.02 3.34
C ARG A 30 7.26 -21.81 2.03
N LEU A 31 8.54 -22.16 2.03
CA LEU A 31 9.38 -22.31 0.84
C LEU A 31 10.34 -23.50 1.03
N VAL A 32 10.92 -24.00 -0.06
CA VAL A 32 12.02 -24.98 0.01
C VAL A 32 13.34 -24.26 -0.22
N TYR A 33 14.30 -24.43 0.70
CA TYR A 33 15.65 -23.89 0.58
C TYR A 33 16.68 -24.85 1.18
N GLY A 34 17.72 -25.14 0.41
CA GLY A 34 18.74 -26.11 0.80
C GLY A 34 18.21 -27.55 0.97
N GLY A 35 17.09 -27.90 0.35
CA GLY A 35 16.45 -29.22 0.46
C GLY A 35 15.44 -29.35 1.60
N ASP A 36 15.37 -28.38 2.52
CA ASP A 36 14.41 -28.37 3.62
C ASP A 36 13.27 -27.38 3.40
N VAL A 37 12.12 -27.70 3.98
CA VAL A 37 11.00 -26.76 4.11
C VAL A 37 11.31 -25.73 5.19
N ARG A 38 11.08 -24.45 4.88
CA ARG A 38 11.28 -23.28 5.75
C ARG A 38 10.00 -22.48 5.86
N THR A 39 9.62 -22.05 7.06
CA THR A 39 8.53 -21.09 7.22
C THR A 39 8.95 -19.75 6.63
N ARG A 40 8.04 -19.08 5.95
CA ARG A 40 8.29 -17.88 5.15
C ARG A 40 7.31 -16.77 5.48
N ILE A 41 7.83 -15.56 5.69
CA ILE A 41 7.04 -14.33 5.73
C ILE A 41 7.19 -13.64 4.38
N SER A 42 6.07 -13.37 3.73
CA SER A 42 6.07 -12.79 2.40
C SER A 42 6.50 -11.32 2.41
N SER A 43 7.16 -10.85 1.35
CA SER A 43 7.75 -9.50 1.32
C SER A 43 6.66 -8.43 1.25
N GLN A 44 5.51 -8.75 0.67
CA GLN A 44 4.32 -7.91 0.72
C GLN A 44 3.74 -7.78 2.13
N CYS A 45 3.87 -8.81 2.98
CA CYS A 45 3.44 -8.75 4.37
C CYS A 45 4.31 -7.77 5.14
N LEU A 46 5.64 -7.94 5.05
CA LEU A 46 6.64 -7.06 5.64
C LEU A 46 6.45 -5.60 5.20
N LYS A 47 6.46 -5.35 3.88
CA LYS A 47 6.25 -4.01 3.31
C LYS A 47 4.91 -3.40 3.70
N ARG A 48 3.86 -4.19 3.93
CA ARG A 48 2.57 -3.64 4.37
C ARG A 48 2.69 -3.15 5.80
N HIS A 49 3.22 -3.94 6.71
CA HIS A 49 3.35 -3.56 8.11
C HIS A 49 4.23 -2.33 8.30
N TRP A 50 5.39 -2.28 7.64
CA TRP A 50 6.27 -1.09 7.69
C TRP A 50 5.57 0.19 7.19
N ARG A 51 4.76 0.12 6.13
CA ARG A 51 4.03 1.30 5.62
C ARG A 51 2.88 1.75 6.52
N MET A 52 2.32 0.85 7.31
CA MET A 52 1.08 1.06 8.07
C MET A 52 1.32 1.20 9.57
N ALA A 53 2.58 1.20 10.03
CA ALA A 53 2.98 1.31 11.42
C ALA A 53 2.78 2.74 11.97
N ALA A 54 1.54 3.24 11.97
CA ALA A 54 1.23 4.63 12.31
C ALA A 54 1.53 4.98 13.78
N ASP A 55 1.52 4.00 14.67
CA ASP A 55 1.76 4.16 16.10
C ASP A 55 3.24 4.00 16.50
N ASP A 56 4.12 3.72 15.53
CA ASP A 56 5.55 3.54 15.76
C ASP A 56 6.28 4.89 15.79
N PRO A 57 7.26 5.12 16.70
CA PRO A 57 8.03 6.37 16.73
C PRO A 57 8.73 6.69 15.40
N HIS A 58 9.12 5.66 14.65
CA HIS A 58 9.77 5.76 13.35
C HIS A 58 8.80 5.54 12.19
N ALA A 59 7.49 5.65 12.40
CA ALA A 59 6.50 5.61 11.33
C ALA A 59 6.89 6.55 10.17
N LEU A 60 6.68 6.14 8.92
CA LEU A 60 6.97 7.03 7.79
C LEU A 60 6.13 8.32 7.86
N GLN A 61 4.95 8.24 8.48
CA GLN A 61 4.01 9.32 8.72
C GLN A 61 4.54 10.43 9.64
N THR A 62 5.56 10.17 10.45
CA THR A 62 6.14 11.17 11.37
C THR A 62 7.16 12.08 10.70
N LEU A 63 7.53 11.78 9.44
CA LEU A 63 8.44 12.62 8.67
C LEU A 63 7.82 14.00 8.39
N THR A 64 8.60 15.07 8.58
CA THR A 64 8.14 16.45 8.38
C THR A 64 7.60 16.69 6.96
N ASP A 65 8.24 16.10 5.96
CA ASP A 65 7.86 16.21 4.54
C ASP A 65 7.07 14.98 4.08
N TYR A 66 6.29 14.37 4.99
CA TYR A 66 5.52 13.18 4.68
C TYR A 66 4.45 13.48 3.62
N VAL A 67 4.54 12.80 2.49
CA VAL A 67 3.50 12.79 1.46
C VAL A 67 2.78 11.45 1.50
N ALA A 68 1.48 11.50 1.82
CA ALA A 68 0.64 10.33 1.95
C ALA A 68 0.48 9.58 0.62
N SER A 69 0.35 8.26 0.73
CA SER A 69 0.03 7.36 -0.38
C SER A 69 -1.20 6.52 -0.02
N PHE A 70 -2.16 6.44 -0.92
CA PHE A 70 -3.40 5.68 -0.72
C PHE A 70 -3.48 4.55 -1.73
N ARG A 71 -3.81 3.34 -1.26
CA ARG A 71 -3.98 2.16 -2.11
C ARG A 71 -5.41 1.67 -2.06
N SER A 72 -6.18 1.83 -3.14
CA SER A 72 -7.58 1.39 -3.19
C SER A 72 -8.05 1.23 -4.65
N ARG A 73 -9.22 0.60 -4.81
CA ARG A 73 -10.01 0.60 -6.06
C ARG A 73 -11.01 1.76 -6.11
N GLU A 74 -11.16 2.49 -5.01
CA GLU A 74 -12.20 3.49 -4.79
C GLU A 74 -11.62 4.89 -4.57
N LEU A 75 -10.36 5.13 -4.94
CA LEU A 75 -9.68 6.42 -4.69
C LEU A 75 -10.46 7.62 -5.25
N VAL A 76 -10.97 7.52 -6.47
CA VAL A 76 -11.79 8.58 -7.09
C VAL A 76 -13.05 8.84 -6.25
N THR A 77 -13.81 7.80 -5.94
CA THR A 77 -15.04 7.92 -5.16
C THR A 77 -14.76 8.54 -3.78
N GLU A 78 -13.80 7.98 -3.02
CA GLU A 78 -13.56 8.37 -1.63
C GLU A 78 -12.81 9.69 -1.46
N LYS A 79 -11.88 10.01 -2.37
CA LYS A 79 -10.95 11.14 -2.21
C LYS A 79 -11.18 12.29 -3.18
N VAL A 80 -11.92 12.08 -4.27
CA VAL A 80 -12.20 13.12 -5.28
C VAL A 80 -13.68 13.52 -5.24
N ILE A 81 -14.60 12.55 -5.27
CA ILE A 81 -16.04 12.81 -5.43
C ILE A 81 -16.74 13.07 -4.09
N LYS A 82 -16.62 12.17 -3.12
CA LYS A 82 -17.29 12.30 -1.81
C LYS A 82 -17.03 13.64 -1.10
N PRO A 83 -15.82 14.22 -1.12
CA PRO A 83 -15.57 15.53 -0.48
C PRO A 83 -16.36 16.70 -1.08
N LEU A 84 -16.93 16.55 -2.28
CA LEU A 84 -17.74 17.57 -2.95
C LEU A 84 -19.24 17.45 -2.62
N LEU A 85 -19.67 16.29 -2.11
CA LEU A 85 -21.07 16.07 -1.73
C LEU A 85 -21.47 17.00 -0.57
N GLY A 86 -22.64 17.62 -0.70
CA GLY A 86 -23.14 18.64 0.24
C GLY A 86 -22.54 20.04 0.07
N ARG A 87 -21.48 20.19 -0.74
CA ARG A 87 -20.89 21.49 -1.11
C ARG A 87 -21.39 22.00 -2.46
N TYR A 88 -21.73 21.08 -3.37
CA TYR A 88 -22.25 21.35 -4.71
C TYR A 88 -23.50 20.50 -4.99
N PRO A 89 -24.30 20.83 -6.02
CA PRO A 89 -25.46 20.02 -6.40
C PRO A 89 -25.08 18.55 -6.64
N GLU A 90 -25.80 17.64 -6.01
CA GLU A 90 -25.47 16.20 -6.03
C GLU A 90 -25.44 15.64 -7.46
N GLU A 91 -26.40 16.03 -8.29
CA GLU A 91 -26.48 15.61 -9.70
C GLU A 91 -25.24 16.05 -10.50
N VAL A 92 -24.69 17.23 -10.22
CA VAL A 92 -23.46 17.73 -10.85
C VAL A 92 -22.26 16.91 -10.41
N VAL A 93 -22.12 16.68 -9.10
CA VAL A 93 -20.99 15.92 -8.53
C VAL A 93 -20.99 14.47 -9.02
N GLN A 94 -22.15 13.81 -9.05
CA GLN A 94 -22.29 12.45 -9.54
C GLN A 94 -21.98 12.33 -11.05
N ALA A 95 -22.31 13.35 -11.84
CA ALA A 95 -21.99 13.38 -13.27
C ALA A 95 -20.47 13.42 -13.56
N LEU A 96 -19.64 13.85 -12.61
CA LEU A 96 -18.19 13.89 -12.77
C LEU A 96 -17.52 12.52 -12.65
N GLU A 97 -18.07 11.65 -11.80
CA GLU A 97 -17.40 10.43 -11.36
C GLU A 97 -17.00 9.50 -12.52
N PRO A 98 -17.85 9.19 -13.52
CA PRO A 98 -17.50 8.25 -14.57
C PRO A 98 -16.23 8.64 -15.35
N ALA A 99 -16.07 9.92 -15.68
CA ALA A 99 -14.91 10.41 -16.42
C ALA A 99 -13.62 10.30 -15.59
N PHE A 100 -13.67 10.65 -14.31
CA PHE A 100 -12.52 10.48 -13.42
C PHE A 100 -12.18 8.99 -13.20
N GLN A 101 -13.17 8.11 -13.07
CA GLN A 101 -12.92 6.67 -12.95
C GLN A 101 -12.19 6.14 -14.18
N GLN A 102 -12.62 6.54 -15.38
CA GLN A 102 -12.00 6.14 -16.64
C GLN A 102 -10.59 6.70 -16.81
N LEU A 103 -10.36 7.96 -16.40
CA LEU A 103 -9.03 8.56 -16.39
C LEU A 103 -8.07 7.77 -15.47
N VAL A 104 -8.52 7.47 -14.24
CA VAL A 104 -7.66 6.86 -13.22
C VAL A 104 -7.42 5.37 -13.47
N TYR A 105 -8.48 4.60 -13.73
CA TYR A 105 -8.41 3.13 -13.79
C TYR A 105 -8.49 2.57 -15.21
N GLY A 106 -8.69 3.42 -16.21
CA GLY A 106 -8.78 3.04 -17.62
C GLY A 106 -10.20 2.81 -18.12
N LYS A 107 -10.30 2.47 -19.40
CA LYS A 107 -11.59 2.29 -20.11
C LYS A 107 -12.45 1.22 -19.42
N ASN A 108 -13.73 1.51 -19.19
CA ASN A 108 -14.73 0.69 -18.49
C ASN A 108 -14.68 0.68 -16.95
N ALA A 109 -13.84 1.51 -16.31
CA ALA A 109 -13.77 1.61 -14.84
C ALA A 109 -15.02 2.19 -14.17
N ASP A 110 -15.93 2.76 -14.95
CA ASP A 110 -17.24 3.27 -14.54
C ASP A 110 -18.27 2.15 -14.28
N LYS A 111 -17.99 0.90 -14.70
CA LYS A 111 -18.90 -0.26 -14.55
C LYS A 111 -18.89 -0.88 -13.14
N GLY A 112 -18.58 -0.08 -12.12
CA GLY A 112 -18.53 -0.47 -10.72
C GLY A 112 -17.21 -1.05 -10.23
N LYS A 113 -17.10 -1.25 -8.91
CA LYS A 113 -15.84 -1.56 -8.19
C LYS A 113 -15.04 -2.75 -8.71
N LYS A 114 -15.69 -3.78 -9.26
CA LYS A 114 -15.01 -4.98 -9.80
C LYS A 114 -14.28 -4.72 -11.13
N SER A 115 -14.64 -3.65 -11.84
CA SER A 115 -13.98 -3.24 -13.10
C SER A 115 -12.64 -2.53 -12.87
N ARG A 116 -12.34 -2.16 -11.62
CA ARG A 116 -11.17 -1.35 -11.23
C ARG A 116 -10.09 -2.24 -10.64
N GLN A 117 -8.85 -1.99 -11.03
CA GLN A 117 -7.68 -2.56 -10.36
C GLN A 117 -7.32 -1.74 -9.13
N THR A 118 -6.64 -2.37 -8.17
CA THR A 118 -6.13 -1.64 -7.01
C THR A 118 -4.94 -0.79 -7.44
N LEU A 119 -5.06 0.54 -7.32
CA LEU A 119 -3.98 1.49 -7.63
C LEU A 119 -3.47 2.17 -6.37
N LEU A 120 -2.27 2.73 -6.47
CA LEU A 120 -1.68 3.58 -5.44
C LEU A 120 -1.58 5.00 -5.99
N LEU A 121 -2.18 5.99 -5.34
CA LEU A 121 -1.99 7.41 -5.69
C LEU A 121 -1.42 8.17 -4.49
N GLY A 122 -0.57 9.14 -4.75
CA GLY A 122 -0.10 10.07 -3.73
C GLY A 122 -1.14 11.16 -3.46
N GLN A 123 -1.02 11.81 -2.31
CA GLN A 123 -1.83 12.99 -1.98
C GLN A 123 -1.78 14.07 -3.09
N PRO A 124 -0.62 14.41 -3.72
CA PRO A 124 -0.57 15.46 -4.74
C PRO A 124 -1.43 15.15 -5.98
N GLU A 125 -1.48 13.87 -6.37
CA GLU A 125 -2.32 13.43 -7.49
C GLU A 125 -3.80 13.49 -7.14
N LEU A 126 -4.16 13.09 -5.91
CA LEU A 126 -5.54 13.16 -5.43
C LEU A 126 -6.00 14.61 -5.28
N ASP A 127 -5.17 15.51 -4.77
CA ASP A 127 -5.47 16.93 -4.64
C ASP A 127 -5.67 17.59 -6.01
N TRP A 128 -4.87 17.20 -7.00
CA TRP A 128 -5.05 17.69 -8.36
C TRP A 128 -6.38 17.23 -8.97
N LEU A 129 -6.72 15.94 -8.81
CA LEU A 129 -8.00 15.42 -9.28
C LEU A 129 -9.17 16.11 -8.55
N ALA A 130 -9.08 16.25 -7.22
CA ALA A 130 -10.09 16.89 -6.39
C ALA A 130 -10.26 18.37 -6.75
N GLY A 131 -9.18 19.12 -6.93
CA GLY A 131 -9.24 20.53 -7.33
C GLY A 131 -9.86 20.73 -8.71
N GLN A 132 -9.65 19.81 -9.65
CA GLN A 132 -10.29 19.87 -10.97
C GLN A 132 -11.76 19.49 -10.90
N ALA A 133 -12.12 18.48 -10.11
CA ALA A 133 -13.51 18.13 -9.85
C ALA A 133 -14.26 19.30 -9.19
N GLU A 134 -13.65 19.95 -8.19
CA GLU A 134 -14.21 21.12 -7.51
C GLU A 134 -14.38 22.31 -8.45
N ARG A 135 -13.38 22.59 -9.29
CA ARG A 135 -13.46 23.66 -10.30
C ARG A 135 -14.65 23.45 -11.22
N ILE A 136 -14.80 22.25 -11.80
CA ILE A 136 -15.92 21.94 -12.71
C ILE A 136 -17.25 22.00 -11.95
N ALA A 137 -17.33 21.46 -10.74
CA ALA A 137 -18.54 21.51 -9.92
C ALA A 137 -18.96 22.96 -9.57
N SER A 138 -18.00 23.88 -9.47
CA SER A 138 -18.27 25.30 -9.20
C SER A 138 -18.66 26.11 -10.43
N GLU A 139 -18.16 25.74 -11.62
CA GLU A 139 -18.40 26.45 -12.88
C GLU A 139 -19.75 26.08 -13.52
N PHE A 140 -20.24 24.86 -13.29
CA PHE A 140 -21.43 24.31 -13.95
C PHE A 140 -22.51 23.92 -12.94
N ALA A 141 -23.71 24.50 -13.10
CA ALA A 141 -24.88 24.17 -12.28
C ALA A 141 -25.74 23.03 -12.85
N ASP A 142 -25.53 22.66 -14.13
CA ASP A 142 -26.25 21.60 -14.84
C ASP A 142 -25.38 20.35 -15.01
N ALA A 143 -25.96 19.18 -14.73
CA ALA A 143 -25.26 17.90 -14.76
C ALA A 143 -24.71 17.56 -16.15
N LYS A 144 -25.43 17.85 -17.24
CA LYS A 144 -24.96 17.56 -18.61
C LYS A 144 -23.82 18.48 -19.02
N ALA A 145 -23.87 19.75 -18.62
CA ALA A 145 -22.79 20.68 -18.87
C ALA A 145 -21.50 20.28 -18.11
N ALA A 146 -21.63 19.85 -16.85
CA ALA A 146 -20.52 19.33 -16.06
C ALA A 146 -19.94 18.02 -16.64
N GLU A 147 -20.80 17.08 -17.04
CA GLU A 147 -20.41 15.83 -17.71
C GLU A 147 -19.59 16.11 -18.98
N LYS A 148 -20.06 17.05 -19.81
CA LYS A 148 -19.34 17.45 -21.02
C LYS A 148 -18.00 18.10 -20.68
N ALA A 149 -17.97 18.99 -19.69
CA ALA A 149 -16.75 19.69 -19.28
C ALA A 149 -15.68 18.73 -18.76
N VAL A 150 -16.05 17.73 -17.94
CA VAL A 150 -15.10 16.73 -17.45
C VAL A 150 -14.66 15.77 -18.56
N ALA A 151 -15.56 15.38 -19.47
CA ALA A 151 -15.22 14.55 -20.61
C ALA A 151 -14.25 15.25 -21.57
N ASP A 152 -14.42 16.55 -21.80
CA ASP A 152 -13.50 17.35 -22.61
C ASP A 152 -12.15 17.56 -21.90
N TRP A 153 -12.17 17.81 -20.59
CA TRP A 153 -10.96 17.97 -19.79
C TRP A 153 -10.12 16.69 -19.73
N THR A 154 -10.74 15.51 -19.59
CA THR A 154 -10.03 14.21 -19.46
C THR A 154 -9.38 13.71 -20.75
N LYS A 155 -9.80 14.16 -21.94
CA LYS A 155 -9.28 13.68 -23.23
C LYS A 155 -7.79 13.91 -23.42
N ASP A 156 -7.29 15.04 -22.94
CA ASP A 156 -5.90 15.49 -23.15
C ASP A 156 -5.04 15.38 -21.89
N LYS A 157 -5.55 14.69 -20.85
CA LYS A 157 -4.87 14.60 -19.56
C LYS A 157 -4.44 13.19 -19.27
N ASN A 158 -3.23 13.09 -18.76
CA ASN A 158 -2.65 11.89 -18.20
C ASN A 158 -1.91 12.28 -16.91
N PHE A 159 -1.57 11.29 -16.09
CA PHE A 159 -0.87 11.52 -14.82
C PHE A 159 0.54 12.05 -15.04
N LYS A 160 1.15 11.79 -16.21
CA LYS A 160 2.50 12.27 -16.56
C LYS A 160 2.69 13.78 -16.32
N ALA A 161 1.75 14.62 -16.76
CA ALA A 161 1.86 16.08 -16.62
C ALA A 161 1.90 16.54 -15.14
N MET A 162 1.41 15.73 -14.21
CA MET A 162 1.50 15.98 -12.77
C MET A 162 2.71 15.33 -12.12
N ALA A 163 3.11 14.14 -12.60
CA ALA A 163 4.32 13.46 -12.14
C ALA A 163 5.58 14.32 -12.31
N GLU A 164 5.62 15.15 -13.36
CA GLU A 164 6.74 16.06 -13.63
C GLU A 164 6.77 17.30 -12.72
N ASN A 165 5.66 17.64 -12.05
CA ASN A 165 5.51 18.87 -11.26
C ASN A 165 5.49 18.65 -9.74
N ALA A 166 5.54 17.40 -9.27
CA ALA A 166 5.57 17.06 -7.86
C ALA A 166 6.83 16.26 -7.51
N SER A 167 7.46 16.59 -6.37
CA SER A 167 8.67 15.86 -5.90
C SER A 167 8.37 14.41 -5.49
N LEU A 168 7.13 14.12 -5.10
CA LEU A 168 6.66 12.80 -4.63
C LEU A 168 5.24 12.51 -5.17
N PRO A 169 5.06 12.32 -6.49
CA PRO A 169 3.72 12.23 -7.08
C PRO A 169 2.91 11.06 -6.51
N GLY A 170 3.54 9.90 -6.30
CA GLY A 170 2.91 8.73 -5.67
C GLY A 170 3.02 8.70 -4.13
N GLY A 171 3.56 9.74 -3.50
CA GLY A 171 3.90 9.77 -2.07
C GLY A 171 5.04 8.81 -1.68
N ILE A 172 5.35 8.76 -0.37
CA ILE A 172 6.53 8.04 0.14
C ILE A 172 6.46 6.53 -0.13
N ALA A 173 5.27 5.92 -0.10
CA ALA A 173 5.15 4.49 -0.36
C ALA A 173 5.54 4.12 -1.80
N ALA A 174 5.21 4.99 -2.77
CA ALA A 174 5.62 4.79 -4.17
C ALA A 174 7.11 5.07 -4.35
N ALA A 175 7.64 6.10 -3.68
CA ALA A 175 9.06 6.43 -3.73
C ALA A 175 9.95 5.26 -3.24
N LEU A 176 9.48 4.50 -2.25
CA LEU A 176 10.16 3.32 -1.73
C LEU A 176 9.93 2.06 -2.58
N PHE A 177 8.66 1.72 -2.83
CA PHE A 177 8.28 0.39 -3.33
C PHE A 177 7.73 0.38 -4.75
N GLY A 178 7.85 1.52 -5.43
CA GLY A 178 7.38 1.73 -6.78
C GLY A 178 5.85 1.72 -6.90
N ARG A 179 5.41 1.92 -8.13
CA ARG A 179 4.01 1.87 -8.53
C ARG A 179 3.88 1.50 -10.00
N MET A 180 2.85 0.72 -10.29
CA MET A 180 2.36 0.49 -11.64
C MET A 180 0.96 1.11 -11.83
N VAL A 181 0.77 1.88 -12.90
CA VAL A 181 -0.48 2.50 -13.35
C VAL A 181 -0.72 2.05 -14.78
N THR A 182 -1.69 1.16 -15.02
CA THR A 182 -1.88 0.58 -16.36
C THR A 182 -2.58 1.53 -17.34
N SER A 183 -3.36 2.49 -16.82
CA SER A 183 -4.03 3.54 -17.59
C SER A 183 -3.05 4.58 -18.14
N ASP A 184 -1.93 4.81 -17.43
CA ASP A 184 -0.85 5.71 -17.85
C ASP A 184 0.52 5.14 -17.43
N PRO A 185 1.17 4.32 -18.29
CA PRO A 185 2.47 3.74 -18.00
C PRO A 185 3.58 4.77 -17.76
N ALA A 186 3.43 6.01 -18.23
CA ALA A 186 4.42 7.06 -17.99
C ALA A 186 4.40 7.57 -16.53
N ALA A 187 3.35 7.25 -15.77
CA ALA A 187 3.24 7.55 -14.35
C ALA A 187 3.72 6.41 -13.44
N ASN A 188 4.33 5.37 -14.02
CA ASN A 188 5.00 4.31 -13.27
C ASN A 188 6.20 4.88 -12.52
N ILE A 189 6.42 4.34 -11.31
CA ILE A 189 7.57 4.69 -10.47
C ILE A 189 8.33 3.41 -10.22
N ASP A 190 9.60 3.38 -10.59
CA ASP A 190 10.46 2.23 -10.33
C ASP A 190 10.80 2.14 -8.84
N ALA A 191 10.84 0.92 -8.31
CA ALA A 191 11.07 0.66 -6.90
C ALA A 191 12.58 0.60 -6.60
N PRO A 192 13.15 1.52 -5.80
CA PRO A 192 14.54 1.43 -5.36
C PRO A 192 14.73 0.45 -4.20
N VAL A 193 13.67 0.09 -3.46
CA VAL A 193 13.74 -0.86 -2.34
C VAL A 193 13.24 -2.24 -2.75
N HIS A 194 14.16 -3.20 -2.74
CA HIS A 194 13.87 -4.60 -2.99
C HIS A 194 13.90 -5.37 -1.67
N VAL A 195 12.78 -6.03 -1.35
CA VAL A 195 12.60 -6.77 -0.10
C VAL A 195 12.41 -8.23 -0.43
N ALA A 196 13.30 -9.08 0.06
CA ALA A 196 13.17 -10.52 -0.07
C ALA A 196 12.09 -11.05 0.87
N HIS A 197 11.63 -12.28 0.60
CA HIS A 197 10.88 -13.01 1.61
C HIS A 197 11.80 -13.33 2.78
N ALA A 198 11.31 -13.16 4.01
CA ALA A 198 12.02 -13.67 5.17
C ALA A 198 11.70 -15.15 5.34
N PHE A 199 12.66 -15.95 5.78
CA PHE A 199 12.48 -17.39 5.98
C PHE A 199 13.35 -17.92 7.12
N THR A 200 12.95 -19.05 7.71
CA THR A 200 13.68 -19.63 8.83
C THR A 200 15.09 -20.12 8.44
N VAL A 201 16.09 -19.83 9.28
CA VAL A 201 17.49 -20.29 9.05
C VAL A 201 17.69 -21.76 9.41
N HIS A 202 16.72 -22.37 10.09
CA HIS A 202 16.59 -23.81 10.34
C HIS A 202 15.32 -24.37 9.67
N LYS A 203 15.18 -25.71 9.64
CA LYS A 203 13.99 -26.38 9.13
C LYS A 203 12.73 -25.84 9.84
N SER A 204 11.62 -25.76 9.11
CA SER A 204 10.31 -25.34 9.63
C SER A 204 9.96 -26.13 10.89
N GLU A 205 9.63 -25.42 11.96
CA GLU A 205 9.06 -25.97 13.18
C GLU A 205 7.65 -25.42 13.32
N SER A 206 6.68 -26.34 13.31
CA SER A 206 5.26 -26.05 13.39
C SER A 206 4.60 -27.00 14.37
N GLU A 207 3.61 -26.49 15.09
CA GLU A 207 2.75 -27.25 16.00
C GLU A 207 1.29 -26.88 15.73
N ASP A 208 0.39 -27.82 16.01
CA ASP A 208 -1.04 -27.59 15.90
C ASP A 208 -1.59 -27.17 17.26
N ASP A 209 -2.20 -26.00 17.31
CA ASP A 209 -2.83 -25.42 18.49
C ASP A 209 -4.34 -25.68 18.45
N TYR A 210 -4.81 -26.50 19.39
CA TYR A 210 -6.22 -26.82 19.59
C TYR A 210 -6.83 -25.87 20.61
N PHE A 211 -7.83 -25.10 20.20
CA PHE A 211 -8.50 -24.15 21.07
C PHE A 211 -10.01 -24.30 20.99
N THR A 212 -10.66 -23.85 22.06
CA THR A 212 -12.11 -23.93 22.21
C THR A 212 -12.73 -22.56 22.44
N ALA A 213 -13.94 -22.37 21.95
CA ALA A 213 -14.81 -21.28 22.37
C ALA A 213 -15.79 -21.82 23.41
N VAL A 214 -15.93 -21.14 24.55
CA VAL A 214 -16.85 -21.50 25.63
C VAL A 214 -17.98 -20.48 25.64
N ASP A 215 -19.22 -20.94 25.81
CA ASP A 215 -20.39 -20.08 26.01
C ASP A 215 -20.58 -19.80 27.50
N ASP A 216 -20.28 -18.57 27.91
CA ASP A 216 -20.39 -18.12 29.31
C ASP A 216 -21.83 -18.13 29.85
N LEU A 217 -22.86 -18.20 28.99
CA LEU A 217 -24.28 -18.20 29.38
C LEU A 217 -24.93 -19.59 29.35
N SER A 218 -24.19 -20.64 28.94
CA SER A 218 -24.70 -22.01 28.95
C SER A 218 -24.71 -22.57 30.39
N GLU A 219 -25.91 -22.75 30.95
CA GLU A 219 -26.08 -23.30 32.32
C GLU A 219 -26.15 -24.85 32.33
N ASP A 220 -26.51 -25.48 31.20
CA ASP A 220 -26.79 -26.93 31.12
C ASP A 220 -25.62 -27.77 30.58
N GLU A 221 -24.68 -27.18 29.84
CA GLU A 221 -23.51 -27.87 29.29
C GLU A 221 -22.19 -27.13 29.61
N PRO A 222 -21.51 -27.48 30.72
CA PRO A 222 -20.15 -27.00 30.97
C PRO A 222 -19.19 -27.68 29.97
N GLY A 223 -18.88 -27.01 28.87
CA GLY A 223 -18.03 -27.57 27.81
C GLY A 223 -17.67 -26.58 26.69
N ALA A 224 -16.81 -27.03 25.79
CA ALA A 224 -16.45 -26.30 24.57
C ALA A 224 -17.61 -26.32 23.57
N ASP A 225 -18.11 -25.13 23.19
CA ASP A 225 -19.15 -24.97 22.16
C ASP A 225 -18.59 -25.26 20.75
N THR A 226 -17.36 -24.83 20.49
CA THR A 226 -16.64 -25.13 19.25
C THR A 226 -15.19 -25.50 19.55
N ILE A 227 -14.66 -26.52 18.86
CA ILE A 227 -13.24 -26.86 18.83
C ILE A 227 -12.67 -26.45 17.46
N GLN A 228 -11.55 -25.73 17.47
CA GLN A 228 -10.83 -25.30 16.28
C GLN A 228 -9.34 -25.65 16.40
N GLU A 229 -8.66 -25.67 15.26
CA GLU A 229 -7.24 -25.96 15.14
C GLU A 229 -6.58 -24.87 14.30
N THR A 230 -5.41 -24.40 14.74
CA THR A 230 -4.57 -23.48 13.99
C THR A 230 -3.11 -23.91 14.07
N GLU A 231 -2.38 -23.79 12.97
CA GLU A 231 -0.93 -23.98 13.01
C GLU A 231 -0.27 -22.80 13.74
N LEU A 232 0.71 -23.08 14.59
CA LEU A 232 1.68 -22.12 15.10
C LEU A 232 3.08 -22.50 14.63
N THR A 233 3.93 -21.50 14.41
CA THR A 233 5.32 -21.73 14.01
C THR A 233 6.29 -21.02 14.94
N SER A 234 7.46 -21.62 15.12
CA SER A 234 8.57 -21.04 15.85
C SER A 234 9.81 -20.99 14.96
N GLY A 235 10.57 -19.91 15.04
CA GLY A 235 11.87 -19.89 14.38
C GLY A 235 12.60 -18.57 14.37
N LEU A 236 13.86 -18.67 13.94
CA LEU A 236 14.74 -17.54 13.64
C LEU A 236 14.70 -17.25 12.14
N TYR A 237 14.17 -16.10 11.77
CA TYR A 237 13.94 -15.69 10.39
C TYR A 237 15.07 -14.80 9.89
N TYR A 238 15.69 -15.19 8.79
CA TYR A 238 16.57 -14.32 8.02
C TYR A 238 15.75 -13.42 7.10
N GLY A 239 15.96 -12.11 7.21
CA GLY A 239 15.40 -11.08 6.34
C GLY A 239 16.48 -10.39 5.53
N TYR A 240 16.14 -9.99 4.31
CA TYR A 240 17.03 -9.24 3.43
C TYR A 240 16.27 -8.14 2.69
N ALA A 241 16.83 -6.93 2.71
CA ALA A 241 16.39 -5.82 1.90
C ALA A 241 17.61 -5.10 1.31
N VAL A 242 17.44 -4.53 0.12
CA VAL A 242 18.44 -3.67 -0.51
C VAL A 242 17.79 -2.41 -1.04
N ILE A 243 18.48 -1.28 -0.87
CA ILE A 243 18.05 0.04 -1.31
C ILE A 243 19.04 0.54 -2.36
N ASP A 244 18.56 0.81 -3.58
CA ASP A 244 19.28 1.58 -4.59
C ASP A 244 19.25 3.07 -4.21
N MET A 245 20.35 3.56 -3.63
CA MET A 245 20.40 4.91 -3.06
C MET A 245 20.21 5.99 -4.14
N PRO A 246 20.86 5.94 -5.32
CA PRO A 246 20.55 6.84 -6.43
C PRO A 246 19.08 6.80 -6.86
N GLY A 247 18.48 5.61 -6.94
CA GLY A 247 17.08 5.44 -7.31
C GLY A 247 16.13 6.08 -6.30
N LEU A 248 16.39 5.89 -4.99
CA LEU A 248 15.58 6.51 -3.94
C LEU A 248 15.70 8.04 -3.92
N ILE A 249 16.92 8.57 -4.07
CA ILE A 249 17.14 10.01 -4.17
C ILE A 249 16.41 10.57 -5.39
N GLY A 250 16.48 9.88 -6.54
CA GLY A 250 15.74 10.24 -7.74
C GLY A 250 14.22 10.29 -7.50
N ASN A 251 13.67 9.26 -6.84
CA ASN A 251 12.25 9.22 -6.47
C ASN A 251 11.85 10.29 -5.43
N CYS A 252 12.80 10.86 -4.69
CA CYS A 252 12.58 11.99 -3.78
C CYS A 252 12.81 13.35 -4.46
N GLY A 253 12.82 13.43 -5.80
CA GLY A 253 13.05 14.67 -6.55
C GLY A 253 14.48 15.21 -6.43
N GLY A 254 15.44 14.35 -6.07
CA GLY A 254 16.82 14.74 -5.81
C GLY A 254 17.10 15.17 -4.37
N ASP A 255 16.08 15.22 -3.49
CA ASP A 255 16.26 15.56 -2.09
C ASP A 255 16.93 14.41 -1.31
N ARG A 256 18.22 14.60 -1.04
CA ARG A 256 19.03 13.64 -0.31
C ARG A 256 18.68 13.59 1.19
N ASP A 257 18.25 14.69 1.78
CA ASP A 257 17.96 14.77 3.22
C ASP A 257 16.63 14.09 3.52
N LEU A 258 15.63 14.25 2.66
CA LEU A 258 14.41 13.44 2.68
C LEU A 258 14.72 11.95 2.50
N ALA A 259 15.50 11.58 1.48
CA ALA A 259 15.88 10.18 1.27
C ALA A 259 16.60 9.59 2.49
N SER A 260 17.48 10.36 3.14
CA SER A 260 18.18 9.95 4.36
C SER A 260 17.22 9.71 5.53
N ARG A 261 16.27 10.61 5.77
CA ARG A 261 15.27 10.45 6.83
C ARG A 261 14.33 9.27 6.57
N ILE A 262 13.94 9.06 5.31
CA ILE A 262 13.16 7.88 4.90
C ILE A 262 13.94 6.59 5.19
N VAL A 263 15.22 6.52 4.81
CA VAL A 263 16.07 5.34 5.06
C VAL A 263 16.25 5.10 6.55
N HIS A 264 16.47 6.16 7.33
CA HIS A 264 16.56 6.08 8.78
C HIS A 264 15.31 5.42 9.37
N ASN A 265 14.13 5.98 9.13
CA ASN A 265 12.86 5.41 9.60
C ASN A 265 12.65 3.98 9.10
N LEU A 266 12.94 3.70 7.82
CA LEU A 266 12.77 2.36 7.26
C LEU A 266 13.64 1.31 7.95
N ILE A 267 14.90 1.63 8.29
CA ILE A 267 15.79 0.70 9.00
C ILE A 267 15.21 0.36 10.38
N HIS A 268 14.69 1.35 11.10
CA HIS A 268 14.03 1.15 12.38
C HIS A 268 12.77 0.31 12.25
N LEU A 269 11.88 0.65 11.31
CA LEU A 269 10.66 -0.11 11.04
C LEU A 269 10.94 -1.58 10.66
N ILE A 270 12.04 -1.84 9.94
CA ILE A 270 12.47 -3.21 9.62
C ILE A 270 12.78 -4.02 10.89
N ALA A 271 13.33 -3.37 11.93
CA ALA A 271 13.73 -4.01 13.18
C ALA A 271 12.62 -4.03 14.26
N GLU A 272 11.73 -3.04 14.25
CA GLU A 272 10.76 -2.78 15.32
C GLU A 272 9.36 -3.32 14.98
N VAL A 273 8.98 -3.36 13.70
CA VAL A 273 7.62 -3.69 13.28
C VAL A 273 7.52 -5.14 12.80
N SER A 274 6.71 -5.92 13.52
CA SER A 274 6.40 -7.30 13.17
C SER A 274 5.16 -7.43 12.26
N PRO A 275 5.05 -8.52 11.48
CA PRO A 275 3.90 -8.79 10.63
C PRO A 275 2.61 -9.17 11.37
#